data_AF-A0A9Q6PU17-F1
#
_entry.id   AF-A0A9Q6PU17-F1
#
_cell.length_a   1.000
_cell.length_b   1.000
_cell.length_c   1.000
_cell.angle_alpha   90.00
_cell.angle_beta   90.00
_cell.angle_gamma   90.00
#
_symmetry.space_group_name_H-M   'P 1'
#
loop_
_entity.id
_entity.type
_entity.pdbx_description
1 polymer ?
#
loop_
_entity_poly.entity_id
_entity_poly.type
_entity_poly.pdbx_seq_one_letter_code
_entity_poly.pdbx_strand_id
1 'polypeptide(L)'
;MGYNGYKFSNEIKKKFNKIIEVIKRPRKYFWVPSDVTDVASYLESIGYEVVDGFKAQSKRWVVERTFAWIGKYRRLSKDYEYKVNYSESLIYLAMIKNMLGKIIKKGV
;
A
#
# COMPACT_ATOMS: atom_id res chain seq x y z
N MET A 1 3.20 8.73 25.83
CA MET A 1 3.41 7.26 25.93
C MET A 1 2.05 6.59 25.81
N GLY A 2 1.75 5.93 24.69
CA GLY A 2 0.42 5.34 24.45
C GLY A 2 0.15 4.11 25.32
N TYR A 3 -1.11 3.68 25.34
CA TYR A 3 -1.51 2.45 26.01
C TYR A 3 -0.76 1.23 25.45
N ASN A 4 -0.11 0.46 26.33
CA ASN A 4 0.80 -0.65 25.97
C ASN A 4 0.20 -2.03 26.33
N GLY A 5 -1.09 -2.11 26.66
CA GLY A 5 -1.81 -3.37 26.94
C GLY A 5 -1.59 -4.01 28.31
N TYR A 6 -0.46 -3.74 28.97
CA TYR A 6 -0.11 -4.40 30.24
C TYR A 6 -1.07 -4.11 31.40
N LYS A 7 -1.65 -2.90 31.48
CA LYS A 7 -2.60 -2.53 32.54
C LYS A 7 -3.86 -3.41 32.50
N PHE A 8 -4.41 -3.64 31.31
CA PHE A 8 -5.58 -4.50 31.10
C PHE A 8 -5.27 -5.98 31.27
N SER A 9 -4.12 -6.46 30.78
CA SER A 9 -3.70 -7.85 31.01
C SER A 9 -3.62 -8.14 32.51
N ASN A 10 -3.05 -7.23 33.30
CA ASN A 10 -3.00 -7.34 34.76
C ASN A 10 -4.39 -7.30 35.42
N GLU A 11 -5.31 -6.50 34.89
CA GLU A 11 -6.68 -6.39 35.41
C GLU A 11 -7.49 -7.66 35.13
N ILE A 12 -7.36 -8.22 33.92
CA ILE A 12 -7.97 -9.51 33.58
C ILE A 12 -7.40 -10.63 34.45
N LYS A 13 -6.08 -10.66 34.65
CA LYS A 13 -5.43 -11.65 35.52
C LYS A 13 -5.98 -11.60 36.94
N LYS A 14 -6.20 -10.40 37.49
CA LYS A 14 -6.78 -10.25 38.84
C LYS A 14 -8.25 -10.63 38.90
N LYS A 15 -9.05 -10.20 37.92
CA LYS A 15 -10.51 -10.32 37.98
C LYS A 15 -11.03 -11.68 37.52
N PHE A 16 -10.35 -12.30 36.55
CA PHE A 16 -10.81 -13.51 35.89
C PHE A 16 -9.82 -14.68 36.01
N ASN A 17 -8.67 -14.49 36.68
CA ASN A 17 -7.58 -15.47 36.78
C ASN A 17 -7.15 -16.05 35.41
N LYS A 18 -7.25 -15.25 34.35
CA LYS A 18 -6.81 -15.61 32.99
C LYS A 18 -5.55 -14.85 32.62
N ILE A 19 -4.61 -15.54 31.97
CA ILE A 19 -3.39 -14.94 31.44
C ILE A 19 -3.65 -14.61 29.97
N ILE A 20 -3.47 -13.34 29.61
CA ILE A 20 -3.58 -12.85 28.23
C ILE A 20 -2.21 -12.38 27.77
N GLU A 21 -1.80 -12.86 26.60
CA GLU A 21 -0.63 -12.34 25.88
C GLU A 21 -1.01 -11.10 25.07
N VAL A 22 -0.31 -9.99 25.31
CA VAL A 22 -0.50 -8.76 24.56
C VAL A 22 0.38 -8.81 23.31
N ILE A 23 -0.19 -9.23 22.19
CA ILE A 23 0.49 -9.20 20.90
C ILE A 23 0.49 -7.76 20.37
N LYS A 24 1.67 -7.19 20.13
CA LYS A 24 1.80 -5.88 19.48
C LYS A 24 1.64 -6.03 17.98
N ARG A 25 0.97 -5.07 17.34
CA ARG A 25 0.94 -5.02 15.88
C ARG A 25 2.37 -4.81 15.35
N PRO A 26 2.83 -5.59 14.35
CA PRO A 26 4.14 -5.40 13.77
C PRO A 26 4.29 -4.00 13.16
N ARG A 27 5.51 -3.46 13.18
CA ARG A 27 5.80 -2.14 12.61
C ARG A 27 5.55 -2.17 11.10
N LYS A 28 4.93 -1.10 10.58
CA LYS A 28 4.66 -0.98 9.13
C LYS A 28 5.94 -0.87 8.30
N TYR A 29 6.95 -0.19 8.85
CA TYR A 29 8.26 -0.03 8.25
C TYR A 29 9.31 -0.50 9.25
N PHE A 30 10.24 -1.32 8.78
CA PHE A 30 11.40 -1.79 9.52
C PHE A 30 12.57 -1.87 8.55
N TRP A 31 13.77 -1.73 9.09
CA TRP A 31 15.00 -1.83 8.32
C TRP A 31 15.41 -3.30 8.24
N VAL A 32 15.74 -3.77 7.03
CA VAL A 32 16.29 -5.10 6.78
C VAL A 32 17.78 -4.91 6.49
N PRO A 33 18.69 -5.54 7.25
CA PRO A 33 20.11 -5.49 6.95
C PRO A 33 20.42 -6.10 5.59
N SER A 34 21.38 -5.51 4.86
CA SER A 34 21.76 -5.97 3.52
C SER A 34 22.39 -7.37 3.52
N ASP A 35 22.98 -7.78 4.64
CA ASP A 35 23.67 -9.07 4.78
C ASP A 35 22.70 -10.26 4.98
N VAL A 36 21.39 -9.99 5.05
CA VAL A 36 20.36 -11.03 5.20
C VAL A 36 20.15 -11.71 3.85
N THR A 37 20.57 -12.98 3.76
CA THR A 37 20.36 -13.82 2.57
C THR A 37 18.94 -14.36 2.48
N ASP A 38 18.38 -14.80 3.61
CA ASP A 38 16.99 -15.26 3.70
C ASP A 38 16.11 -14.24 4.41
N VAL A 39 15.46 -13.41 3.61
CA VAL A 39 14.55 -12.38 4.09
C VAL A 39 13.32 -13.01 4.76
N ALA A 40 12.83 -14.17 4.32
CA ALA A 40 11.63 -14.77 4.89
C ALA A 40 11.86 -15.21 6.34
N SER A 41 12.95 -15.93 6.60
CA SER A 41 13.36 -16.31 7.96
C SER A 41 13.60 -15.10 8.86
N TYR A 42 14.21 -14.05 8.31
CA TYR A 42 14.40 -12.80 9.06
C TYR A 42 13.06 -12.14 9.43
N LEU A 43 12.11 -12.08 8.49
CA LEU A 43 10.77 -11.52 8.71
C LEU A 43 9.98 -12.30 9.78
N GLU A 44 10.05 -13.61 9.77
CA GLU A 44 9.44 -14.44 10.80
C GLU A 44 10.07 -14.19 12.18
N SER A 45 11.40 -14.03 12.24
CA SER A 45 12.11 -13.76 13.50
C SER A 45 11.69 -12.44 14.17
N ILE A 46 11.26 -11.46 13.37
CA ILE A 46 10.75 -10.17 13.87
C ILE A 46 9.22 -10.18 14.09
N GLY A 47 8.57 -11.35 13.97
CA GLY A 47 7.14 -11.52 14.16
C GLY A 47 6.30 -10.96 13.00
N TYR A 48 6.87 -10.85 11.80
CA TYR A 48 6.14 -10.48 10.59
C TYR A 48 5.65 -11.74 9.87
N GLU A 49 4.34 -11.85 9.69
CA GLU A 49 3.75 -12.95 8.93
C GLU A 49 4.03 -12.79 7.44
N VAL A 50 4.89 -13.68 6.92
CA VAL A 50 5.14 -13.81 5.49
C VAL A 50 4.00 -14.63 4.90
N VAL A 51 3.11 -13.96 4.18
CA VAL A 51 2.05 -14.65 3.43
C VAL A 51 2.65 -15.07 2.10
N ASP A 52 2.73 -16.37 1.86
CA ASP A 52 3.10 -16.89 0.54
C ASP A 52 1.95 -16.64 -0.44
N GLY A 53 2.20 -15.81 -1.45
CA GLY A 53 1.21 -15.44 -2.47
C GLY A 53 0.76 -13.97 -2.48
N PHE A 54 -0.35 -13.71 -3.19
CA PHE A 54 -0.82 -12.34 -3.45
C PHE A 54 -1.47 -11.70 -2.22
N LYS A 55 -0.78 -10.73 -1.60
CA LYS A 55 -1.35 -9.88 -0.54
C LYS A 55 -2.04 -8.65 -1.14
N ALA A 56 -3.37 -8.61 -1.04
CA ALA A 56 -4.16 -7.47 -1.48
C ALA A 56 -3.73 -6.18 -0.73
N GLN A 57 -3.15 -5.23 -1.46
CA GLN A 57 -2.73 -3.95 -0.89
C GLN A 57 -3.89 -2.96 -0.87
N SER A 58 -4.14 -2.35 0.29
CA SER A 58 -5.19 -1.35 0.42
C SER A 58 -4.96 -0.19 -0.55
N LYS A 59 -6.00 0.21 -1.29
CA LYS A 59 -5.98 1.31 -2.28
C LYS A 59 -5.13 1.08 -3.54
N ARG A 60 -4.58 -0.13 -3.75
CA ARG A 60 -3.85 -0.46 -4.99
C ARG A 60 -4.69 -0.21 -6.25
N TRP A 61 -5.99 -0.49 -6.17
CA TRP A 61 -6.94 -0.22 -7.26
C TRP A 61 -6.95 1.25 -7.72
N VAL A 62 -6.61 2.22 -6.87
CA VAL A 62 -6.59 3.65 -7.24
C VAL A 62 -5.48 3.91 -8.25
N VAL A 63 -4.31 3.31 -8.01
CA VAL A 63 -3.15 3.43 -8.89
C VAL A 63 -3.42 2.68 -10.19
N GLU A 64 -3.89 1.44 -10.11
CA GLU A 64 -4.22 0.61 -11.28
C GLU A 64 -5.31 1.26 -12.15
N ARG A 65 -6.30 1.93 -11.52
CA ARG A 65 -7.33 2.68 -12.24
C ARG A 65 -6.75 3.86 -13.02
N THR A 66 -5.77 4.56 -12.44
CA THR A 66 -5.08 5.67 -13.13
C THR A 66 -4.37 5.15 -14.37
N PHE A 67 -3.68 4.01 -14.28
CA PHE A 67 -3.07 3.36 -15.44
C PHE A 67 -4.10 2.89 -16.47
N ALA A 68 -5.23 2.33 -16.04
CA ALA A 68 -6.30 1.94 -16.95
C ALA A 68 -6.88 3.15 -17.72
N TRP A 69 -6.97 4.33 -17.10
CA TRP A 69 -7.37 5.55 -17.81
C TRP A 69 -6.34 6.01 -18.83
N ILE A 70 -5.05 5.95 -18.49
CA ILE A 70 -3.95 6.28 -19.42
C ILE A 70 -3.93 5.31 -20.60
N GLY A 71 -4.11 4.01 -20.37
CA GLY A 71 -4.12 2.99 -21.41
C GLY A 71 -5.22 3.14 -22.46
N LYS A 72 -6.30 3.88 -22.16
CA LYS A 72 -7.34 4.21 -23.15
C LYS A 72 -6.88 5.25 -24.18
N TYR A 73 -5.78 5.95 -23.94
CA TYR A 73 -5.22 6.90 -24.90
C TYR A 73 -4.29 6.14 -25.86
N ARG A 74 -4.69 6.04 -27.13
CA ARG A 74 -3.96 5.29 -28.17
C ARG A 74 -2.45 5.61 -28.21
N ARG A 75 -2.07 6.89 -28.01
CA ARG A 75 -0.66 7.33 -27.99
C ARG A 75 0.13 6.88 -26.75
N LEU A 76 -0.54 6.64 -25.63
CA LEU A 76 0.08 6.19 -24.38
C LEU A 76 0.02 4.66 -24.20
N SER A 77 -0.54 3.93 -25.17
CA SER A 77 -0.60 2.46 -25.14
C SER A 77 0.77 1.80 -25.32
N LYS A 78 1.71 2.50 -25.97
CA LYS A 78 3.12 2.14 -26.10
C LYS A 78 3.94 3.43 -26.04
N ASP A 79 5.20 3.32 -25.67
CA ASP A 79 6.10 4.47 -25.71
C ASP A 79 6.53 4.72 -27.17
N TYR A 80 5.84 5.65 -27.82
CA TYR A 80 6.11 6.03 -29.21
C TYR A 80 7.00 7.27 -29.32
N GLU A 81 7.18 8.02 -28.23
CA GLU A 81 7.85 9.30 -28.28
C GLU A 81 9.36 9.13 -28.10
N TYR A 82 10.14 9.87 -28.88
CA TYR A 82 11.61 9.80 -28.81
C TYR A 82 12.18 10.45 -27.55
N LYS A 83 11.49 11.47 -27.01
CA LYS A 83 11.92 12.19 -25.80
C LYS A 83 10.93 11.99 -24.67
N VAL A 84 11.47 11.77 -23.48
CA VAL A 84 10.69 11.60 -22.23
C VAL A 84 9.75 12.79 -21.98
N ASN A 85 10.20 14.02 -22.27
CA ASN A 85 9.40 15.23 -22.06
C ASN A 85 8.09 15.22 -22.88
N TYR A 86 8.08 14.58 -24.06
CA TYR A 86 6.87 14.45 -24.88
C TYR A 86 5.91 13.43 -24.28
N SER A 87 6.41 12.26 -23.87
CA SER A 87 5.60 11.26 -23.15
C SER A 87 5.00 11.83 -21.86
N GLU A 88 5.78 12.62 -21.11
CA GLU A 88 5.30 13.31 -19.90
C GLU A 88 4.16 14.30 -20.23
N SER A 89 4.35 15.14 -21.26
CA SER A 89 3.34 16.10 -21.72
C SER A 89 2.03 15.41 -22.12
N LEU A 90 2.10 14.25 -22.77
CA LEU A 90 0.92 13.46 -23.15
C LEU A 90 0.20 12.87 -21.93
N ILE A 91 0.92 12.47 -20.88
CA ILE A 91 0.31 12.00 -19.62
C ILE A 91 -0.48 13.14 -18.97
N TYR A 92 0.07 14.36 -18.89
CA TYR A 92 -0.66 15.52 -18.37
C TYR A 92 -1.92 15.81 -19.18
N LEU A 93 -1.80 15.80 -20.52
CA LEU A 93 -2.94 16.03 -21.41
C LEU A 93 -4.05 14.99 -21.21
N ALA A 94 -3.68 13.71 -21.05
CA ALA A 94 -4.62 12.63 -20.76
C ALA A 94 -5.35 12.84 -19.42
N MET A 95 -4.66 13.32 -18.39
CA MET A 95 -5.27 13.61 -17.09
C MET A 95 -6.19 14.84 -17.14
N ILE A 96 -5.79 15.90 -17.84
CA ILE A 96 -6.64 17.08 -18.06
C ILE A 96 -7.95 16.69 -18.73
N LYS A 97 -7.91 15.90 -19.82
CA LYS A 97 -9.11 15.43 -20.50
C LYS A 97 -10.01 14.58 -19.59
N ASN A 98 -9.42 13.69 -18.78
CA ASN A 98 -10.17 12.92 -17.80
C ASN A 98 -10.85 13.79 -16.73
N MET A 99 -10.17 14.84 -16.25
CA MET A 99 -10.74 15.79 -15.29
C MET A 99 -11.87 16.61 -15.91
N LEU A 100 -11.68 17.15 -17.12
CA LEU A 100 -12.71 17.87 -17.85
C LEU A 100 -13.97 17.03 -18.04
N GLY A 101 -13.83 15.75 -18.43
CA GLY A 101 -14.97 14.84 -18.57
C GLY A 101 -15.74 14.59 -17.27
N LYS A 102 -15.09 14.69 -16.10
CA LYS A 102 -15.74 14.57 -14.80
C LYS A 102 -16.46 15.85 -14.38
N ILE A 103 -15.90 17.01 -14.74
CA ILE A 103 -16.52 18.32 -14.46
C ILE A 103 -17.78 18.48 -15.31
N ILE A 104 -17.70 18.21 -16.61
CA ILE A 104 -18.82 18.38 -17.54
C ILE A 104 -19.99 17.44 -17.19
N LYS A 105 -19.71 16.20 -16.78
CA LYS A 105 -20.75 15.24 -16.38
C LYS A 105 -21.49 15.60 -15.08
N LYS A 106 -21.00 16.58 -14.32
CA LYS A 106 -21.65 17.06 -13.09
C LYS A 106 -22.77 18.09 -13.35
N GLY A 107 -23.04 18.42 -14.62
CA GLY A 107 -24.09 19.36 -15.04
C GLY A 107 -25.35 18.70 -15.62
N VAL A 108 -25.72 17.52 -15.12
CA VAL A 108 -27.07 16.94 -15.27
C VAL A 108 -27.66 16.78 -13.87
#